data_AF-A0A8S0GXK8-F1
#
_entry.id   AF-A0A8S0GXK8-F1
#
_cell.length_a   1.000
_cell.length_b   1.000
_cell.length_c   1.000
_cell.angle_alpha   90.00
_cell.angle_beta   90.00
_cell.angle_gamma   90.00
#
_symmetry.space_group_name_H-M   'P 1'
#
loop_
_entity.id
_entity.type
_entity.pdbx_description
1 polymer ?
#
loop_
_entity_poly.entity_id
_entity_poly.type
_entity_poly.pdbx_seq_one_letter_code
_entity_poly.pdbx_strand_id
1 'polypeptide(L)'
;MNYKKGSAYLGMGFRIKRMYDDHVGTLRAMDPTTGKLVWEHKEHLPLWAGVLATKGNLVFTGTGDGFFKAFDAKTGKELWKFQTGSGIVSPPITWEQDGEQYIGVTVGYGGAVPLWGGDMAELTKPVAQGGSFWVFKIPSWDNKTAQR
;
A
#
# COMPACT_ATOMS: atom_id res chain seq x y z
N MET A 1 -36.25 -8.52 10.94
CA MET A 1 -34.99 -8.10 11.59
C MET A 1 -35.32 -6.96 12.51
N ASN A 2 -34.94 -7.05 13.78
CA ASN A 2 -35.21 -5.99 14.74
C ASN A 2 -33.89 -5.27 15.02
N TYR A 3 -33.89 -3.94 14.84
CA TYR A 3 -32.76 -3.10 15.22
C TYR A 3 -32.56 -3.15 16.74
N LYS A 4 -31.31 -3.23 17.18
CA LYS A 4 -30.90 -3.07 18.58
C LYS A 4 -29.78 -2.04 18.64
N LYS A 5 -29.99 -0.96 19.41
CA LYS A 5 -29.02 0.13 19.58
C LYS A 5 -27.64 -0.42 19.97
N GLY A 6 -26.60 -0.02 19.23
CA GLY A 6 -25.20 -0.41 19.46
C GLY A 6 -24.81 -1.82 18.95
N SER A 7 -25.76 -2.60 18.42
CA SER A 7 -25.45 -3.91 17.82
C SER A 7 -25.20 -3.78 16.30
N ALA A 8 -24.38 -4.66 15.74
CA ALA A 8 -24.19 -4.74 14.30
C ALA A 8 -25.53 -5.07 13.61
N TYR A 9 -25.84 -4.36 12.52
CA TYR A 9 -27.08 -4.53 11.75
C TYR A 9 -26.75 -4.90 10.31
N LEU A 10 -26.31 -6.14 10.11
CA LEU A 10 -25.70 -6.59 8.84
C LEU A 10 -26.71 -7.20 7.86
N GLY A 11 -27.72 -7.91 8.37
CA GLY A 11 -28.78 -8.53 7.57
C GLY A 11 -28.36 -9.61 6.56
N MET A 12 -27.07 -9.92 6.45
CA MET A 12 -26.53 -10.94 5.56
C MET A 12 -25.20 -11.47 6.10
N GLY A 13 -24.89 -12.73 5.75
CA GLY A 13 -23.56 -13.30 5.88
C GLY A 13 -22.81 -13.26 4.56
N PHE A 14 -21.49 -13.27 4.61
CA PHE A 14 -20.63 -13.34 3.43
C PHE A 14 -19.36 -14.13 3.74
N ARG A 15 -18.70 -14.63 2.68
CA ARG A 15 -17.34 -15.17 2.76
C ARG A 15 -16.56 -14.68 1.56
N ILE A 16 -15.49 -13.93 1.80
CA ILE A 16 -14.57 -13.49 0.77
C ILE A 16 -13.66 -14.66 0.37
N LYS A 17 -13.49 -14.84 -0.94
CA LYS A 17 -12.59 -15.81 -1.56
C LYS A 17 -11.68 -15.08 -2.55
N ARG A 18 -10.46 -15.59 -2.74
CA ARG A 18 -9.58 -15.08 -3.81
C ARG A 18 -10.14 -15.41 -5.19
N MET A 19 -9.90 -14.51 -6.13
CA MET A 19 -10.21 -14.73 -7.56
C MET A 19 -9.05 -15.43 -8.29
N TYR A 20 -7.82 -15.07 -7.95
CA TYR A 20 -6.61 -15.59 -8.58
C TYR A 20 -5.78 -16.38 -7.56
N ASP A 21 -4.99 -17.34 -8.05
CA ASP A 21 -4.18 -18.20 -7.19
C ASP A 21 -2.86 -17.56 -6.76
N ASP A 22 -2.34 -16.63 -7.57
CA ASP A 22 -1.01 -16.03 -7.45
C ASP A 22 -1.01 -14.65 -6.77
N HIS A 23 -2.12 -13.92 -6.81
CA HIS A 23 -2.20 -12.56 -6.28
C HIS A 23 -3.59 -12.19 -5.74
N VAL A 24 -3.63 -11.15 -4.91
CA VAL A 24 -4.87 -10.54 -4.41
C VAL A 24 -4.85 -9.04 -4.64
N GLY A 25 -3.77 -8.38 -4.23
CA GLY A 25 -3.58 -6.95 -4.46
C GLY A 25 -3.08 -6.68 -5.88
N THR A 26 -3.61 -5.65 -6.52
CA THR A 26 -3.12 -5.18 -7.82
C THR A 26 -3.04 -3.66 -7.83
N LEU A 27 -1.83 -3.12 -7.93
CA LEU A 27 -1.60 -1.70 -8.17
C LEU A 27 -1.74 -1.45 -9.68
N ARG A 28 -2.54 -0.47 -10.09
CA ARG A 28 -2.83 -0.20 -11.50
C ARG A 28 -2.68 1.27 -11.84
N ALA A 29 -2.07 1.55 -13.00
CA ALA A 29 -2.21 2.83 -13.66
C ALA A 29 -3.31 2.76 -14.72
N MET A 30 -4.26 3.68 -14.62
CA MET A 30 -5.39 3.79 -15.52
C MET A 30 -5.32 5.13 -16.25
N ASP A 31 -5.56 5.12 -17.56
CA ASP A 31 -5.82 6.34 -18.30
C ASP A 31 -7.30 6.71 -18.16
N PRO A 32 -7.64 7.81 -17.46
CA PRO A 32 -9.04 8.18 -17.23
C PRO A 32 -9.73 8.71 -18.49
N THR A 33 -8.98 9.12 -19.51
CA THR A 33 -9.56 9.66 -20.76
C THR A 33 -10.00 8.55 -21.71
N THR A 34 -9.33 7.41 -21.66
CA THR A 34 -9.63 6.25 -22.51
C THR A 34 -10.22 5.06 -21.75
N GLY A 35 -10.14 5.05 -20.42
CA GLY A 35 -10.53 3.93 -19.57
C GLY A 35 -9.57 2.74 -19.64
N LYS A 36 -8.40 2.89 -20.28
CA LYS A 36 -7.47 1.78 -20.52
C LYS A 36 -6.51 1.58 -19.35
N LEU A 37 -6.19 0.32 -19.08
CA LEU A 37 -5.07 -0.08 -18.22
C LEU A 37 -3.76 0.24 -18.94
N VAL A 38 -2.87 1.00 -18.29
CA VAL A 38 -1.53 1.31 -18.82
C VAL A 38 -0.53 0.25 -18.37
N TRP A 39 -0.52 -0.05 -17.07
CA TRP A 39 0.29 -1.09 -16.47
C TRP A 39 -0.36 -1.59 -15.17
N GLU A 40 0.02 -2.80 -14.74
CA GLU A 40 -0.32 -3.33 -13.42
C GLU A 40 0.87 -4.00 -12.75
N HIS A 41 0.89 -3.94 -11.41
CA HIS A 41 1.83 -4.66 -10.56
C HIS A 41 1.05 -5.46 -9.51
N LYS A 42 1.38 -6.74 -9.37
CA LYS A 42 0.62 -7.71 -8.56
C LYS A 42 1.33 -7.99 -7.24
N GLU A 43 0.54 -8.07 -6.17
CA GLU A 43 1.00 -8.42 -4.83
C GLU A 43 0.23 -9.64 -4.31
N HIS A 44 0.96 -10.48 -3.59
CA HIS A 44 0.39 -11.71 -3.03
C HIS A 44 -0.73 -11.42 -2.02
N LEU A 45 -0.52 -10.40 -1.16
CA LEU A 45 -1.48 -9.96 -0.15
C LEU A 45 -2.36 -8.83 -0.67
N PRO A 46 -3.54 -8.59 -0.06
CA PRO A 46 -4.36 -7.41 -0.35
C PRO A 46 -3.55 -6.11 -0.24
N LEU A 47 -3.73 -5.21 -1.21
CA LEU A 47 -3.26 -3.83 -1.10
C LEU A 47 -4.29 -3.00 -0.33
N TRP A 48 -3.85 -2.36 0.75
CA TRP A 48 -4.72 -1.60 1.65
C TRP A 48 -4.17 -0.22 2.02
N ALA A 49 -2.97 0.12 1.55
CA ALA A 49 -2.35 1.42 1.76
C ALA A 49 -2.85 2.48 0.76
N GLY A 50 -2.57 3.75 1.06
CA GLY A 50 -2.70 4.81 0.07
C GLY A 50 -1.53 4.83 -0.90
N VAL A 51 -1.61 5.71 -1.89
CA VAL A 51 -0.62 5.85 -2.97
C VAL A 51 -0.16 7.31 -3.06
N LEU A 52 1.15 7.54 -3.22
CA LEU A 52 1.75 8.85 -3.47
C LEU A 52 2.42 8.86 -4.84
N ALA A 53 2.08 9.82 -5.69
CA ALA A 53 2.79 10.06 -6.95
C ALA A 53 3.60 11.36 -6.84
N THR A 54 4.76 11.41 -7.50
CA THR A 54 5.66 12.58 -7.46
C THR A 54 6.04 13.03 -8.87
N LYS A 55 6.51 14.28 -8.99
CA LYS A 55 7.04 14.81 -10.26
C LYS A 55 8.30 14.08 -10.74
N GLY A 56 9.02 13.39 -9.85
CA GLY A 56 10.22 12.61 -10.16
C GLY A 56 9.98 11.26 -10.85
N ASN A 57 8.80 11.04 -11.47
CA ASN A 57 8.41 9.79 -12.11
C ASN A 57 8.33 8.58 -11.16
N LEU A 58 8.01 8.82 -9.89
CA LEU A 58 7.88 7.78 -8.86
C LEU A 58 6.47 7.71 -8.30
N VAL A 59 6.00 6.48 -8.08
CA VAL A 59 4.80 6.13 -7.32
C VAL A 59 5.22 5.31 -6.10
N PHE A 60 4.70 5.66 -4.92
CA PHE A 60 4.98 4.97 -3.66
C PHE A 60 3.70 4.39 -3.07
N THR A 61 3.80 3.18 -2.52
CA THR A 61 2.73 2.59 -1.70
C THR A 61 3.30 1.54 -0.75
N GLY A 62 2.49 1.11 0.20
CA GLY A 62 2.82 0.09 1.18
C GLY A 62 2.08 -1.22 0.91
N THR A 63 2.72 -2.35 1.27
CA THR A 63 2.14 -3.69 1.12
C THR A 63 1.83 -4.34 2.47
N GLY A 64 0.94 -5.33 2.45
CA GLY A 64 0.52 -6.06 3.65
C GLY A 64 1.65 -6.86 4.32
N ASP A 65 2.68 -7.26 3.57
CA ASP A 65 3.88 -7.94 4.06
C ASP A 65 4.98 -6.97 4.54
N GLY A 66 4.65 -5.68 4.65
CA GLY A 66 5.45 -4.68 5.37
C GLY A 66 6.49 -3.95 4.53
N PHE A 67 6.47 -4.11 3.21
CA PHE A 67 7.33 -3.33 2.33
C PHE A 67 6.72 -1.97 2.03
N PHE A 68 7.54 -0.92 2.20
CA PHE A 68 7.31 0.35 1.53
C PHE A 68 8.04 0.33 0.20
N LYS A 69 7.32 0.54 -0.91
CA LYS A 69 7.82 0.31 -2.27
C LYS A 69 7.73 1.57 -3.12
N ALA A 70 8.65 1.71 -4.06
CA ALA A 70 8.65 2.73 -5.10
C ALA A 70 8.64 2.09 -6.48
N PHE A 71 7.84 2.66 -7.38
CA PHE A 71 7.63 2.18 -8.75
C PHE A 71 7.88 3.30 -9.75
N ASP A 72 8.38 2.94 -10.93
CA ASP A 72 8.39 3.85 -12.07
C ASP A 72 6.95 4.16 -12.50
N ALA A 73 6.58 5.45 -12.51
CA ALA A 73 5.20 5.87 -12.73
C ALA A 73 4.67 5.55 -14.15
N LYS A 74 5.56 5.41 -15.14
CA LYS A 74 5.19 5.14 -16.54
C LYS A 74 5.09 3.66 -16.86
N THR A 75 5.87 2.83 -16.17
CA THR A 75 6.01 1.41 -16.51
C THR A 75 5.52 0.46 -15.43
N GLY A 76 5.33 0.91 -14.19
CA GLY A 76 4.94 0.07 -13.07
C GLY A 76 6.07 -0.80 -12.52
N LYS A 77 7.30 -0.64 -13.01
CA LYS A 77 8.46 -1.41 -12.56
C LYS A 77 8.82 -1.06 -11.11
N GLU A 78 8.89 -2.05 -10.22
CA GLU A 78 9.45 -1.89 -8.87
C GLU A 78 10.92 -1.42 -8.98
N LEU A 79 11.23 -0.26 -8.39
CA LEU A 79 12.58 0.34 -8.42
C LEU A 79 13.28 0.21 -7.07
N TRP A 80 12.52 0.22 -5.98
CA TRP A 80 13.03 0.19 -4.62
C TRP A 80 12.00 -0.36 -3.64
N LYS A 81 12.48 -0.99 -2.57
CA LYS A 81 11.66 -1.33 -1.41
C LYS A 81 12.46 -1.35 -0.12
N PHE A 82 11.75 -1.15 0.99
CA PHE A 82 12.30 -1.28 2.34
C PHE A 82 11.32 -2.02 3.25
N GLN A 83 11.82 -2.98 4.04
CA GLN A 83 11.02 -3.76 4.99
C GLN A 83 10.91 -3.01 6.32
N THR A 84 9.69 -2.63 6.69
CA THR A 84 9.40 -1.84 7.90
C THR A 84 9.03 -2.69 9.12
N GLY A 85 8.83 -4.00 8.93
CA GLY A 85 8.58 -5.00 9.97
C GLY A 85 7.10 -5.31 10.20
N SER A 86 6.18 -4.48 9.71
CA SER A 86 4.73 -4.67 9.83
C SER A 86 4.04 -4.17 8.56
N GLY A 87 2.88 -4.75 8.22
CA GLY A 87 2.08 -4.32 7.09
C GLY A 87 1.75 -2.82 7.12
N ILE A 88 1.70 -2.22 5.93
CA ILE A 88 1.45 -0.79 5.76
C ILE A 88 0.04 -0.61 5.19
N VAL A 89 -0.77 0.21 5.86
CA VAL A 89 -2.17 0.49 5.49
C VAL A 89 -2.49 1.99 5.47
N SER A 90 -1.47 2.84 5.52
CA SER A 90 -1.61 4.31 5.53
C SER A 90 -1.20 4.94 4.19
N PRO A 91 -1.68 6.15 3.85
CA PRO A 91 -1.14 6.91 2.73
C PRO A 91 0.25 7.48 3.06
N PRO A 92 1.26 7.30 2.19
CA PRO A 92 2.55 7.98 2.32
C PRO A 92 2.43 9.47 1.96
N ILE A 93 3.31 10.30 2.53
CA ILE A 93 3.44 11.74 2.25
C ILE A 93 4.87 12.11 1.88
N THR A 94 5.07 13.27 1.25
CA THR A 94 6.40 13.84 1.00
C THR A 94 6.40 15.35 1.25
N TRP A 95 7.53 15.89 1.68
CA TRP A 95 7.76 17.32 1.89
C TRP A 95 9.23 17.67 1.67
N GLU A 96 9.52 18.97 1.59
CA GLU A 96 10.88 19.50 1.57
C GLU A 96 11.16 20.22 2.89
N GLN A 97 12.36 20.04 3.43
CA GLN A 97 12.87 20.78 4.58
C GLN A 97 14.39 20.96 4.43
N ASP A 98 14.87 22.20 4.61
CA ASP A 98 16.29 22.54 4.52
C ASP A 98 16.97 22.10 3.20
N GLY A 99 16.20 22.15 2.09
CA GLY A 99 16.66 21.73 0.75
C GLY A 99 16.73 20.21 0.54
N GLU A 100 16.26 19.41 1.50
CA GLU A 100 16.18 17.95 1.38
C GLU A 100 14.72 17.50 1.26
N GLN A 101 14.46 16.56 0.35
CA GLN A 101 13.15 15.93 0.22
C GLN A 101 13.04 14.72 1.17
N TYR A 102 11.93 14.66 1.89
CA TYR A 102 11.60 13.59 2.82
C TYR A 102 10.33 12.86 2.38
N ILE A 103 10.24 11.57 2.72
CA ILE A 103 9.03 10.76 2.56
C ILE A 103 8.68 10.14 3.91
N GLY A 104 7.42 10.26 4.31
CA GLY A 104 6.90 9.73 5.57
C GLY A 104 5.78 8.72 5.36
N VAL A 105 5.75 7.67 6.18
CA VAL A 105 4.68 6.66 6.15
C VAL A 105 4.43 6.09 7.54
N THR A 106 3.15 5.89 7.88
CA THR A 106 2.76 5.22 9.13
C THR A 106 2.68 3.71 8.91
N VAL A 107 3.29 2.94 9.81
CA VAL A 107 3.44 1.48 9.72
C VAL A 107 2.70 0.82 10.86
N GLY A 108 1.87 -0.17 10.53
CA GLY A 108 1.03 -0.90 11.48
C GLY A 108 -0.09 -1.63 10.76
N TYR A 109 -0.05 -2.96 10.77
CA TYR A 109 -1.04 -3.77 10.07
C TYR A 109 -2.39 -3.79 10.80
N GLY A 110 -3.49 -3.77 10.04
CA GLY A 110 -4.84 -3.75 10.60
C GLY A 110 -5.93 -3.53 9.55
N GLY A 111 -6.98 -2.78 9.93
CA GLY A 111 -8.12 -2.50 9.06
C GLY A 111 -9.16 -3.63 9.04
N ALA A 112 -9.97 -3.69 7.97
CA ALA A 112 -11.10 -4.62 7.89
C ALA A 112 -10.69 -6.06 7.52
N VAL A 113 -9.59 -6.24 6.77
CA VAL A 113 -9.12 -7.55 6.29
C VAL A 113 -8.98 -8.60 7.40
N PRO A 114 -8.30 -8.34 8.54
CA PRO A 114 -8.16 -9.36 9.60
C PRO A 114 -9.48 -9.75 10.28
N LEU A 115 -10.54 -8.94 10.17
CA LEU A 115 -11.83 -9.19 10.82
C LEU A 115 -12.89 -9.76 9.87
N TRP A 116 -12.89 -9.30 8.62
CA TRP A 116 -13.96 -9.55 7.64
C TRP A 116 -13.44 -10.23 6.37
N GLY A 117 -12.14 -10.53 6.29
CA GLY A 117 -11.47 -10.98 5.07
C GLY A 117 -11.81 -12.39 4.60
N GLY A 118 -12.56 -13.20 5.35
CA GLY A 118 -12.81 -14.60 5.02
C GLY A 118 -11.49 -15.35 4.82
N ASP A 119 -11.29 -15.96 3.65
CA ASP A 119 -10.04 -16.64 3.31
C ASP A 119 -8.83 -15.67 3.34
N MET A 120 -9.04 -14.37 3.11
CA MET A 120 -7.97 -13.38 3.14
C MET A 120 -7.49 -13.08 4.57
N ALA A 121 -8.37 -13.22 5.57
CA ALA A 121 -7.97 -13.08 6.97
C ALA A 121 -6.97 -14.19 7.36
N GLU A 122 -7.22 -15.43 6.92
CA GLU A 122 -6.29 -16.56 7.11
C GLU A 122 -4.96 -16.33 6.38
N LEU A 123 -5.02 -15.84 5.14
CA LEU A 123 -3.82 -15.52 4.35
C LEU A 123 -2.92 -14.49 5.07
N THR A 124 -3.53 -13.49 5.70
CA THR A 124 -2.81 -12.39 6.37
C THR A 124 -2.47 -12.66 7.83
N LYS A 125 -2.88 -13.80 8.39
CA LYS A 125 -2.66 -14.16 9.80
C LYS A 125 -1.20 -14.09 10.27
N PRO A 126 -0.18 -14.41 9.44
CA PRO A 126 1.22 -14.30 9.86
C PRO A 126 1.76 -12.86 9.87
N VAL A 127 1.01 -11.87 9.36
CA VAL A 127 1.48 -10.48 9.32
C VAL A 127 1.50 -9.92 10.74
N ALA A 128 2.69 -9.49 11.17
CA ALA A 128 2.88 -8.88 12.47
C ALA A 128 2.12 -7.55 12.57
N GLN A 129 1.56 -7.29 13.76
CA GLN A 129 1.11 -5.95 14.12
C GLN A 129 2.31 -5.01 14.27
N GLY A 130 2.02 -3.71 14.35
CA GLY A 130 3.02 -2.69 14.60
C GLY A 130 2.36 -1.35 14.91
N GLY A 131 3.19 -0.33 15.11
CA GLY A 131 2.73 1.03 15.36
C GLY A 131 3.93 1.97 15.42
N SER A 132 4.33 2.49 14.26
CA SER A 132 5.49 3.38 14.14
C SER A 132 5.33 4.34 12.97
N PHE A 133 6.10 5.42 12.96
CA PHE A 133 6.21 6.32 11.83
C PHE A 133 7.64 6.27 11.27
N TRP A 134 7.76 6.11 9.97
CA TRP A 134 9.03 5.99 9.27
C TRP A 134 9.25 7.20 8.38
N VAL A 135 10.49 7.71 8.36
CA VAL A 135 10.92 8.83 7.53
C VAL A 135 12.14 8.41 6.71
N PHE A 136 12.09 8.70 5.41
CA PHE A 136 13.12 8.38 4.43
C PHE A 136 13.62 9.66 3.75
N LYS A 137 14.91 9.69 3.41
CA LYS A 137 15.52 10.68 2.52
C LYS A 137 16.64 10.05 1.69
N ILE A 138 16.99 10.68 0.58
CA ILE A 138 18.19 10.32 -0.18
C ILE A 138 19.43 10.81 0.59
N PRO A 139 20.49 10.00 0.75
CA PRO A 139 21.72 10.45 1.40
C PRO A 139 22.38 11.60 0.64
N SER A 140 22.89 12.61 1.36
CA SER A 140 23.51 13.81 0.79
C SER A 140 24.74 13.55 -0.08
N TRP A 141 25.38 12.39 0.06
CA TRP A 141 26.54 11.99 -0.74
C TRP A 141 26.16 11.35 -2.10
N ASP A 142 24.89 11.02 -2.32
CA ASP A 142 24.40 10.43 -3.59
C ASP A 142 23.94 11.51 -4.59
N ASN A 143 24.86 12.44 -4.89
CA ASN A 143 24.59 13.60 -5.77
C ASN A 143 24.38 13.27 -7.26
N LYS A 144 24.49 12.00 -7.67
CA LYS A 144 24.29 11.61 -9.09
C LYS A 144 22.81 11.51 -9.46
N THR A 145 21.93 11.42 -8.48
CA THR A 145 20.49 11.16 -8.66
C THR A 145 19.65 12.43 -8.56
N ALA A 146 20.17 13.49 -7.92
CA ALA A 146 19.49 14.79 -7.76
C ALA A 146 19.55 15.71 -9.00
N GLN A 147 20.39 15.39 -10.00
CA GLN A 147 20.61 16.22 -11.19
C GLN A 147 20.09 15.60 -12.51
N ARG A 148 19.24 14.57 -12.46
CA ARG A 148 18.64 13.95 -13.66
C ARG A 148 17.14 14.16 -13.73
#